data_AF-A0A7K2TS01-F1
#
_entry.id   AF-A0A7K2TS01-F1
#
_cell.length_a   1.000
_cell.length_b   1.000
_cell.length_c   1.000
_cell.angle_alpha   90.00
_cell.angle_beta   90.00
_cell.angle_gamma   90.00
#
_symmetry.space_group_name_H-M   'P 1'
#
loop_
_entity.id
_entity.type
_entity.pdbx_description
1 polymer ?
#
loop_
_entity_poly.entity_id
_entity_poly.type
_entity_poly.pdbx_seq_one_letter_code
_entity_poly.pdbx_strand_id
1 'polypeptide(L)' 'MTNDTADLTMADYLDGARDMAAAGRSFLAHLLADEAARLVDDPATARSIRAQYPDPTTDRG' A
#
# COMPACT_ATOMS: atom_id res chain seq x y z
N MET A 1 18.65 17.14 -2.03
CA MET A 1 17.42 16.92 -1.24
C MET A 1 17.25 15.43 -1.11
N THR A 2 17.83 14.85 -0.07
CA THR A 2 17.51 13.48 0.33
C THR A 2 16.14 13.58 0.97
N ASN A 3 15.08 13.24 0.22
CA ASN A 3 13.82 12.92 0.85
C ASN A 3 14.14 11.70 1.70
N ASP A 4 14.30 11.87 3.00
CA ASP A 4 14.36 10.75 3.92
C ASP A 4 13.06 9.98 3.67
N THR A 5 13.17 8.83 3.02
CA THR A 5 12.04 7.95 2.71
C THR A 5 11.30 7.50 3.97
N ALA A 6 11.85 7.82 5.15
CA ALA A 6 11.31 7.59 6.48
C ALA A 6 10.16 8.53 6.89
N ASP A 7 9.92 9.64 6.17
CA ASP A 7 8.84 10.61 6.50
C ASP A 7 7.60 10.49 5.61
N LEU A 8 7.49 9.44 4.78
CA LEU A 8 6.29 9.23 3.96
C LEU A 8 5.09 8.90 4.86
N THR A 9 4.00 9.66 4.69
CA THR A 9 2.77 9.46 5.45
C THR A 9 1.97 8.30 4.89
N MET A 10 1.01 7.79 5.67
CA MET A 10 0.03 6.81 5.18
C MET A 10 -0.63 7.26 3.87
N ALA A 11 -0.91 8.56 3.72
CA ALA A 11 -1.53 9.10 2.51
C ALA A 11 -0.60 8.99 1.30
N ASP A 12 0.68 9.29 1.47
CA ASP A 12 1.67 9.19 0.39
C ASP A 12 1.82 7.74 -0.12
N TYR A 13 1.80 6.77 0.81
CA TYR A 13 1.81 5.36 0.46
C TYR A 13 0.53 4.93 -0.28
N LEU A 14 -0.65 5.43 0.11
CA LEU A 14 -1.91 5.12 -0.59
C LEU A 14 -1.99 5.75 -1.99
N ASP A 15 -1.52 6.99 -2.14
CA ASP A 15 -1.46 7.65 -3.45
C ASP A 15 -0.50 6.89 -4.37
N GLY A 16 0.66 6.49 -3.87
CA GLY A 16 1.58 5.60 -4.59
C GLY A 16 0.95 4.25 -4.95
N ALA A 17 0.20 3.64 -4.04
CA ALA A 17 -0.49 2.37 -4.30
C ALA A 17 -1.53 2.51 -5.43
N ARG A 18 -2.28 3.62 -5.43
CA ARG A 18 -3.24 3.96 -6.49
C ARG A 18 -2.55 4.14 -7.84
N ASP A 19 -1.43 4.86 -7.88
CA ASP A 19 -0.66 5.07 -9.11
C ASP A 19 -0.10 3.75 -9.67
N MET A 20 0.42 2.88 -8.80
CA MET A 20 0.93 1.57 -9.21
C MET A 20 -0.19 0.65 -9.72
N ALA A 21 -1.38 0.69 -9.10
CA ALA A 21 -2.54 -0.05 -9.57
C ALA A 21 -3.01 0.45 -10.94
N ALA A 22 -3.09 1.78 -11.13
CA ALA A 22 -3.42 2.39 -12.42
C ALA A 22 -2.40 2.04 -13.52
N ALA A 23 -1.13 1.86 -13.15
CA ALA A 23 -0.06 1.42 -14.05
C ALA A 23 0.00 -0.10 -14.29
N GLY A 24 -0.93 -0.89 -13.73
CA GLY A 24 -0.96 -2.35 -13.86
C GLY A 24 0.12 -3.09 -13.06
N ARG A 25 0.76 -2.42 -12.11
CA ARG A 25 1.84 -2.95 -11.26
C ARG A 25 1.28 -3.43 -9.93
N SER A 26 0.41 -4.44 -9.97
CA SER A 26 -0.36 -4.90 -8.81
C SER A 26 0.51 -5.30 -7.61
N PHE A 27 1.69 -5.88 -7.83
CA PHE A 27 2.61 -6.24 -6.75
C PHE A 27 3.16 -5.01 -6.01
N LEU A 28 3.51 -3.94 -6.73
CA LEU A 28 3.97 -2.70 -6.12
C LEU A 28 2.83 -1.97 -5.40
N ALA A 29 1.62 -2.00 -5.98
CA ALA A 29 0.44 -1.45 -5.32
C ALA A 29 0.15 -2.15 -3.98
N HIS A 30 0.24 -3.48 -3.95
CA HIS A 30 0.10 -4.27 -2.73
C HIS A 30 1.14 -3.90 -1.66
N LEU A 31 2.42 -3.81 -2.04
CA LEU A 31 3.50 -3.47 -1.10
C LEU A 31 3.30 -2.09 -0.46
N LEU A 32 2.92 -1.09 -1.25
CA LEU A 32 2.67 0.26 -0.76
C LEU A 32 1.46 0.31 0.17
N ALA A 33 0.39 -0.43 -0.15
CA ALA A 33 -0.77 -0.56 0.72
C ALA A 33 -0.45 -1.29 2.03
N ASP A 34 0.42 -2.31 2.01
CA ASP A 34 0.84 -2.98 3.23
C ASP A 34 1.67 -2.07 4.14
N GLU A 35 2.53 -1.22 3.56
CA GLU A 35 3.26 -0.20 4.31
C GLU A 35 2.33 0.87 4.90
N ALA A 36 1.38 1.38 4.10
CA ALA A 36 0.33 2.27 4.60
C ALA A 36 -0.43 1.64 5.77
N ALA A 37 -0.75 0.36 5.70
CA ALA A 37 -1.44 -0.37 6.75
C ALA A 37 -0.59 -0.61 8.02
N ARG A 38 0.75 -0.58 7.94
CA ARG A 38 1.64 -0.65 9.11
C ARG A 38 1.68 0.66 9.88
N LEU A 39 1.42 1.79 9.21
CA LEU A 39 1.37 3.12 9.83
C LEU A 39 0.03 3.42 10.54
N VAL A 40 -0.94 2.51 10.45
CA VAL A 40 -2.27 2.67 11.05
C VAL A 40 -2.41 1.81 12.29
N ASP A 41 -2.64 2.44 13.44
CA ASP A 41 -2.83 1.76 14.72
C ASP A 41 -4.14 0.96 14.80
N ASP A 42 -5.18 1.40 14.09
CA ASP A 42 -6.46 0.69 14.05
C ASP A 42 -6.38 -0.55 13.13
N PRO A 43 -6.48 -1.77 13.68
CA PRO A 43 -6.40 -2.99 12.88
C PRO A 43 -7.54 -3.14 11.88
N ALA A 44 -8.72 -2.55 12.14
CA ALA A 44 -9.84 -2.62 11.19
C ALA A 44 -9.54 -1.79 9.93
N THR A 45 -9.04 -0.57 10.11
CA THR A 45 -8.59 0.29 9.02
C THR A 45 -7.40 -0.33 8.27
N ALA A 46 -6.41 -0.87 8.98
CA ALA A 46 -5.27 -1.55 8.36
C ALA A 46 -5.71 -2.75 7.49
N ARG A 47 -6.71 -3.53 7.93
CA ARG A 47 -7.28 -4.63 7.14
C ARG A 47 -8.03 -4.11 5.91
N SER A 48 -8.78 -3.01 6.06
CA SER A 48 -9.50 -2.37 4.95
C SER A 48 -8.55 -1.88 3.85
N ILE A 49 -7.41 -1.30 4.23
CA ILE A 49 -6.37 -0.89 3.27
C ILE A 49 -5.82 -2.09 2.49
N ARG A 50 -5.43 -3.17 3.19
CA ARG A 50 -4.92 -4.40 2.54
C ARG A 50 -5.93 -5.06 1.60
N ALA A 51 -7.22 -4.99 1.94
CA ALA A 51 -8.28 -5.58 1.12
C ALA A 51 -8.48 -4.85 -0.22
N GLN A 52 -8.15 -3.56 -0.30
CA GLN A 52 -8.24 -2.78 -1.55
C GLN A 52 -7.14 -3.14 -2.55
N TYR A 53 -5.99 -3.62 -2.06
CA TYR A 53 -4.82 -3.97 -2.86
C TYR A 53 -4.38 -5.40 -2.50
N PRO A 54 -5.14 -6.42 -2.93
CA PRO A 54 -4.84 -7.81 -2.59
C PRO A 54 -3.49 -8.25 -3.18
N ASP A 55 -2.84 -9.19 -2.49
CA ASP A 55 -1.61 -9.79 -2.98
C ASP A 55 -1.89 -10.54 -4.30
N PRO A 56 -1.29 -10.11 -5.44
CA PRO A 56 -1.52 -10.76 -6.72
C PRO A 56 -0.96 -12.19 -6.80
N THR A 57 -0.14 -12.61 -5.84
CA THR A 57 0.37 -13.98 -5.75
C THR A 57 -0.58 -14.93 -5.03
N THR A 58 -1.44 -14.39 -4.15
CA THR A 58 -2.44 -15.18 -3.40
C THR A 58 -3.67 -15.49 -4.26
N ASP A 59 -3.95 -14.69 -5.30
CA ASP A 59 -5.03 -14.90 -6.27
C ASP A 59 -4.73 -16.05 -7.27
N ARG A 60 -3.55 -16.67 -7.21
CA ARG A 60 -3.16 -17.81 -8.04
C ARG A 60 -3.45 -19.17 -7.37
N GLY A 61 -4.41 -19.22 -6.44
CA GLY A 61 -4.82 -20.41 -5.68
C GLY A 61 -6.10 -21.05 -6.19
#